data_AF-A0A8T4EJ70-F1
#
_entry.id   AF-A0A8T4EJ70-F1
#
_cell.length_a   1.000
_cell.length_b   1.000
_cell.length_c   1.000
_cell.angle_alpha   90.00
_cell.angle_beta   90.00
_cell.angle_gamma   90.00
#
_symmetry.space_group_name_H-M   'P 1'
#
loop_
_entity.id
_entity.type
_entity.pdbx_description
1 polymer ?
#
loop_
_entity_poly.entity_id
_entity_poly.type
_entity_poly.pdbx_seq_one_letter_code
_entity_poly.pdbx_strand_id
1 'polypeptide(L)' 'MPGVHKKVRLLHRGRHRAKRPKTFKSEALAKAHADSNGNKKYNVVQMNYGLSRKFKIVSK' A
#
# COMPACT_ATOMS: atom_id res chain seq x y z
N MET A 1 18.11 -20.45 25.64
CA MET A 1 18.29 -20.01 24.23
C MET A 1 17.63 -18.64 24.01
N PRO A 2 18.34 -17.52 24.22
CA PRO A 2 17.77 -16.16 24.14
C PRO A 2 17.66 -15.71 22.66
N GLY A 3 16.70 -16.26 21.93
CA GLY A 3 16.51 -15.92 20.50
C GLY A 3 15.17 -16.31 19.90
N VAL A 4 14.44 -17.23 20.54
CA VAL A 4 13.17 -17.77 20.01
C VAL A 4 12.03 -16.74 20.11
N HIS A 5 11.99 -15.94 21.18
CA HIS A 5 10.89 -14.99 21.43
C HIS A 5 10.86 -13.79 20.47
N LYS A 6 11.98 -13.42 19.81
CA LYS A 6 12.03 -12.27 18.88
C LYS A 6 11.40 -12.58 17.51
N LYS A 7 11.52 -13.83 17.02
CA LYS A 7 10.99 -14.23 15.69
C LYS A 7 9.45 -14.26 15.67
N VAL A 8 8.82 -14.67 16.76
CA VAL A 8 7.35 -14.77 16.89
C VAL A 8 6.67 -13.39 16.91
N ARG A 9 7.32 -12.38 17.51
CA ARG A 9 6.77 -11.00 17.58
C ARG A 9 6.68 -10.31 16.21
N LEU A 10 7.60 -10.62 15.28
CA LEU A 10 7.60 -10.06 13.93
C LEU A 10 6.49 -10.65 13.05
N LEU A 11 6.19 -11.94 13.21
CA LEU A 11 5.11 -12.64 12.50
C LEU A 11 3.73 -12.06 12.87
N HIS A 12 3.54 -11.68 14.13
CA HIS A 12 2.26 -11.13 14.62
C HIS A 12 1.98 -9.67 14.23
N ARG A 13 3.00 -8.88 13.86
CA ARG A 13 2.83 -7.50 13.36
C ARG A 13 2.49 -7.43 11.86
N GLY A 14 2.58 -8.54 11.14
CA GLY A 14 2.33 -8.64 9.69
C GLY A 14 0.88 -8.89 9.29
N ARG A 15 -0.02 -9.09 10.25
CA ARG A 15 -1.43 -9.47 9.98
C ARG A 15 -2.08 -8.36 9.14
N HIS A 16 -2.39 -8.68 7.89
CA HIS A 16 -3.16 -7.87 6.92
C HIS A 16 -2.40 -6.84 6.08
N ARG A 17 -1.08 -6.93 5.87
CA ARG A 17 -0.42 -6.10 4.83
C ARG A 17 -1.07 -6.24 3.45
N ALA A 18 -1.53 -7.45 3.09
CA ALA A 18 -2.25 -7.71 1.84
C ALA A 18 -3.62 -7.01 1.75
N LYS A 19 -4.28 -6.73 2.89
CA LYS A 19 -5.57 -6.03 2.92
C LYS A 19 -5.43 -4.50 2.94
N ARG A 20 -4.21 -3.96 3.08
CA ARG A 20 -3.99 -2.51 3.10
C ARG A 20 -4.05 -1.96 1.68
N PRO A 21 -4.74 -0.83 1.46
CA PRO A 21 -4.75 -0.20 0.16
C PRO A 21 -3.33 0.23 -0.22
N LYS A 22 -2.93 -0.07 -1.45
CA LYS A 22 -1.65 0.39 -2.01
C LYS A 22 -1.71 1.90 -2.22
N THR A 23 -0.78 2.64 -1.60
CA THR A 23 -0.71 4.10 -1.70
C THR A 23 0.65 4.54 -2.25
N PHE A 24 0.66 5.61 -3.05
CA PHE A 24 1.81 6.16 -3.74
C PHE A 24 2.09 7.59 -3.27
N LYS A 25 3.33 8.05 -3.44
CA LYS A 25 3.74 9.42 -3.07
C LYS A 25 3.35 10.45 -4.13
N SER A 26 3.17 10.02 -5.37
CA SER A 26 2.77 10.87 -6.49
C SER A 26 1.72 10.18 -7.34
N GLU A 27 0.95 10.98 -8.07
CA GLU A 27 -0.06 10.50 -9.01
C GLU A 27 0.57 9.72 -10.18
N ALA A 28 1.71 10.20 -10.70
CA ALA A 28 2.42 9.54 -11.79
C ALA A 28 2.82 8.10 -11.44
N LEU A 29 3.30 7.87 -10.21
CA LEU A 29 3.62 6.52 -9.73
C LEU A 29 2.38 5.64 -9.57
N ALA A 30 1.25 6.23 -9.19
CA ALA A 30 -0.02 5.50 -9.12
C ALA A 30 -0.50 5.07 -10.52
N LYS A 31 -0.42 5.96 -11.52
CA LYS A 31 -0.77 5.64 -12.91
C LYS A 31 0.13 4.56 -13.49
N ALA A 32 1.45 4.75 -13.42
CA ALA A 32 2.42 3.77 -13.92
C ALA A 32 2.23 2.37 -13.31
N HIS A 33 1.90 2.30 -12.02
CA HIS A 33 1.58 1.02 -11.38
C HIS A 33 0.24 0.43 -11.83
N ALA A 34 -0.79 1.25 -12.05
CA ALA A 34 -2.06 0.78 -12.59
C ALA A 34 -1.89 0.22 -14.01
N ASP A 35 -1.15 0.93 -14.85
CA ASP A 35 -0.87 0.56 -16.24
C ASP A 35 -0.04 -0.72 -16.30
N SER A 36 1.02 -0.84 -15.48
CA SER A 36 1.83 -2.06 -15.39
C SER A 36 1.05 -3.28 -14.87
N ASN A 37 -0.01 -3.07 -14.09
CA ASN A 37 -0.89 -4.13 -13.62
C ASN A 37 -2.04 -4.44 -14.60
N GLY A 38 -2.13 -3.74 -15.73
CA GLY A 38 -3.18 -3.94 -16.73
C GLY A 38 -4.57 -3.43 -16.32
N ASN A 39 -4.65 -2.53 -15.35
CA ASN A 39 -5.92 -1.93 -14.96
C ASN A 39 -6.38 -0.94 -16.05
N LYS A 40 -7.42 -1.29 -16.81
CA LYS A 40 -7.95 -0.44 -17.90
C LYS A 40 -8.90 0.66 -17.43
N LYS A 41 -9.52 0.49 -16.26
CA LYS A 41 -10.49 1.43 -15.68
C LYS A 41 -10.14 1.66 -14.21
N TYR A 42 -9.46 2.77 -13.94
CA TYR A 42 -9.10 3.16 -12.59
C TYR A 42 -9.26 4.66 -12.37
N ASN A 43 -9.57 5.01 -11.13
CA ASN A 43 -9.49 6.37 -10.64
C ASN A 43 -8.30 6.51 -9.69
N VAL A 44 -7.61 7.64 -9.74
CA VAL A 44 -6.62 7.99 -8.73
C VAL A 44 -7.26 8.95 -7.73
N VAL A 45 -7.27 8.55 -6.46
CA VAL A 45 -7.80 9.37 -5.36
C VAL A 45 -6.66 9.87 -4.51
N GLN A 46 -6.59 11.17 -4.30
CA GLN A 46 -5.67 11.76 -3.34
C GLN A 46 -6.23 11.62 -1.92
N MET A 47 -5.40 11.10 -1.02
CA MET A 47 -5.68 10.92 0.39
C MET A 47 -4.71 11.77 1.21
N ASN A 48 -5.23 12.48 2.21
CA ASN A 48 -4.40 13.21 3.17
C ASN A 48 -4.19 12.33 4.40
N TYR A 49 -2.94 11.99 4.69
CA TYR A 49 -2.51 11.28 5.90
C TYR A 49 -1.70 12.23 6.78
N GLY A 50 -2.40 13.00 7.62
CA GLY A 50 -1.79 14.09 8.39
C GLY A 50 -1.16 15.13 7.47
N LEU A 51 0.14 15.38 7.65
CA LEU A 51 0.91 16.31 6.82
C LEU A 51 1.31 15.75 5.44
N SER A 52 1.10 14.45 5.19
CA SER A 52 1.54 13.80 3.96
C SER A 52 0.37 13.55 3.01
N ARG A 53 0.53 13.95 1.74
CA ARG A 53 -0.38 13.58 0.64
C ARG A 53 0.03 12.22 0.09
N LYS A 54 -0.96 11.35 -0.15
CA LYS A 54 -0.77 10.05 -0.79
C LYS A 54 -1.81 9.84 -1.87
N PHE A 55 -1.51 9.00 -2.84
CA PHE A 55 -2.43 8.67 -3.93
C PHE A 55 -2.79 7.19 -3.86
N LYS A 56 -4.07 6.87 -4.03
CA LYS A 56 -4.56 5.49 -4.06
C LYS A 56 -5.22 5.23 -5.40
N ILE A 57 -4.94 4.08 -5.99
CA ILE A 57 -5.65 3.59 -7.17
C ILE A 57 -6.94 2.91 -6.69
N VAL A 58 -8.07 3.32 -7.24
CA VAL A 58 -9.37 2.70 -7.04
C VAL A 58 -9.80 2.13 -8.39
N SER A 59 -9.86 0.81 -8.48
CA SER A 59 -10.36 0.14 -9.69
C SER A 59 -11.88 0.34 -9.74
N LYS A 60 -12.40 0.68 -10.92
CA LYS A 60 -13.84 0.81 -11.16
C LYS A 60 -14.42 -0.51 -11.68
#